data_AF-A0A4R4UZR7-F1
#
_entry.id   AF-A0A4R4UZR7-F1
#
_cell.length_a   1.000
_cell.length_b   1.000
_cell.length_c   1.000
_cell.angle_alpha   90.00
_cell.angle_beta   90.00
_cell.angle_gamma   90.00
#
_symmetry.space_group_name_H-M   'P 1'
#
loop_
_entity.id
_entity.type
_entity.pdbx_description
1 polymer ?
#
loop_
_entity_poly.entity_id
_entity_poly.type
_entity_poly.pdbx_seq_one_letter_code
_entity_poly.pdbx_strand_id
1 'polypeptide(L)'
;MVARMAANTLTPRKGQIGSRAEQAPRMGWLDALRGIAAMVVVFEHSLDVLLPEVRQTASPWFDFGRYGVFVFFIVSGYVVPFSLERRGSVREFWAGRFFRLYPAWFVAVALALLLGAAGASYGLPGGLGDRPWASAVAHLTMLQDLLGVPNVVNVFWTLTYEMVFYLLVTAMFVAGVHRSSARVALGFGVGAAIMGVALPSGLLVSRWPDGTILVTVLLLAGGLAAMISGRRGARRAGVAVVATLALTLLVLNSRIGAIESLCIIATMFAGTAVRGVQDGRLRTWPAIAMIAVVPVFTLAAGLRSPTTWALHANPDPLGVDWSIAVGAAWLTFLGGLALRRHRMPRFLVWSGLISYSLYLLHPLVIQGIWHAAGRDPGSLPGLVRLGWGVALVAAVLVSASLAHRYVERPAQRLGRRLTARWSSRRRGAPEPARS
;
A
#
# COMPACT_ATOMS: atom_id res chain seq x y z
N MET A 1 20.01 -55.08 -3.57
CA MET A 1 19.85 -55.59 -2.19
C MET A 1 20.47 -54.54 -1.26
N VAL A 2 19.77 -53.45 -0.93
CA VAL A 2 18.69 -53.28 0.07
C VAL A 2 19.10 -53.75 1.47
N ALA A 3 19.13 -52.77 2.40
CA ALA A 3 18.80 -52.78 3.85
C ALA A 3 19.85 -51.91 4.61
N ARG A 4 19.58 -50.69 5.15
CA ARG A 4 18.64 -50.26 6.25
C ARG A 4 18.67 -51.27 7.41
N MET A 5 18.84 -50.93 8.70
CA MET A 5 18.46 -49.78 9.53
C MET A 5 19.05 -49.99 10.94
N ALA A 6 19.25 -48.91 11.71
CA ALA A 6 18.93 -48.78 13.15
C ALA A 6 19.15 -47.31 13.53
N ALA A 7 18.09 -46.49 13.61
CA ALA A 7 17.31 -46.22 14.82
C ALA A 7 18.07 -45.38 15.85
N ASN A 8 17.68 -44.10 15.99
CA ASN A 8 17.79 -43.43 17.29
C ASN A 8 16.59 -42.50 17.54
N THR A 9 15.92 -42.86 18.61
CA THR A 9 14.72 -42.37 19.30
C THR A 9 14.68 -40.85 19.51
N LEU A 10 13.55 -40.25 19.13
CA LEU A 10 13.15 -38.89 19.50
C LEU A 10 12.48 -38.90 20.88
N THR A 11 13.17 -38.39 21.91
CA THR A 11 12.52 -37.85 23.11
C THR A 11 13.01 -36.41 23.30
N PRO A 12 12.12 -35.39 23.32
CA PRO A 12 12.55 -34.02 23.60
C PRO A 12 12.73 -33.84 25.12
N ARG A 13 13.92 -33.39 25.51
CA ARG A 13 14.28 -33.02 26.87
C ARG A 13 13.37 -31.88 27.36
N LYS A 14 12.60 -32.11 28.43
CA LYS A 14 11.86 -31.06 29.15
C LYS A 14 12.87 -30.07 29.73
N GLY A 15 12.71 -28.78 29.38
CA GLY A 15 13.36 -27.68 30.10
C GLY A 15 14.11 -26.66 29.24
N GLN A 16 13.37 -25.85 28.47
CA GLN A 16 13.76 -24.46 28.19
C GLN A 16 12.48 -23.63 27.99
N ILE A 17 11.93 -23.16 29.11
CA ILE A 17 10.96 -22.06 29.14
C ILE A 17 11.77 -20.81 28.78
N GLY A 18 11.57 -20.27 27.57
CA GLY A 18 12.19 -19.00 27.18
C GLY A 18 12.67 -18.87 25.73
N SER A 19 12.32 -19.77 24.80
CA SER A 19 12.63 -19.50 23.40
C SER A 19 11.81 -18.28 22.94
N ARG A 20 12.51 -17.16 22.70
CA ARG A 20 11.99 -16.01 21.94
C ARG A 20 11.26 -16.59 20.74
N ALA A 21 9.95 -16.36 20.65
CA ALA A 21 9.14 -16.73 19.50
C ALA A 21 9.95 -16.45 18.23
N GLU A 22 10.36 -17.51 17.52
CA GLU A 22 11.25 -17.41 16.37
C GLU A 22 10.70 -16.33 15.44
N GLN A 23 11.42 -15.21 15.39
CA GLN A 23 11.09 -14.15 14.47
C GLN A 23 11.40 -14.69 13.10
N ALA A 24 10.37 -15.10 12.36
CA ALA A 24 10.50 -15.49 10.96
C ALA A 24 11.52 -14.59 10.25
N PRO A 25 12.52 -15.16 9.54
CA PRO A 25 13.63 -14.40 8.99
C PRO A 25 13.10 -13.24 8.14
N ARG A 26 13.62 -12.03 8.40
CA ARG A 26 13.23 -10.84 7.64
C ARG A 26 13.53 -11.07 6.17
N MET A 27 12.54 -10.80 5.33
CA MET A 27 12.65 -10.97 3.88
C MET A 27 13.33 -9.75 3.28
N GLY A 28 14.66 -9.69 3.39
CA GLY A 28 15.45 -8.53 2.98
C GLY A 28 15.27 -8.12 1.50
N TRP A 29 14.91 -9.06 0.62
CA TRP A 29 14.58 -8.76 -0.78
C TRP A 29 13.33 -7.90 -0.92
N LEU A 30 12.29 -8.11 -0.11
CA LEU A 30 11.09 -7.26 -0.12
C LEU A 30 11.39 -5.86 0.41
N ASP A 31 12.21 -5.77 1.46
CA ASP A 31 12.67 -4.48 1.97
C ASP A 31 13.48 -3.76 0.87
N ALA A 32 14.39 -4.45 0.18
CA ALA A 32 15.14 -3.88 -0.94
C ALA A 32 14.23 -3.36 -2.07
N LEU A 33 13.21 -4.13 -2.49
CA LEU A 33 12.25 -3.69 -3.50
C LEU A 33 11.48 -2.44 -3.05
N ARG A 34 11.05 -2.38 -1.79
CA ARG A 34 10.42 -1.19 -1.21
C ARG A 34 11.37 0.01 -1.20
N GLY A 35 12.65 -0.20 -0.92
CA GLY A 35 13.67 0.83 -0.92
C GLY A 35 13.91 1.43 -2.31
N ILE A 36 13.99 0.56 -3.33
CA ILE A 36 14.08 0.97 -4.75
C ILE A 36 12.83 1.78 -5.12
N ALA A 37 11.64 1.23 -4.87
CA ALA A 37 10.38 1.89 -5.18
C ALA A 37 10.27 3.28 -4.54
N ALA A 38 10.62 3.41 -3.26
CA ALA A 38 10.58 4.67 -2.54
C ALA A 38 11.50 5.71 -3.18
N MET A 39 12.73 5.31 -3.54
CA MET A 39 13.71 6.23 -4.13
C MET A 39 13.31 6.66 -5.53
N VAL A 40 12.74 5.77 -6.33
CA VAL A 40 12.25 6.10 -7.67
C VAL A 40 11.05 7.06 -7.60
N VAL A 41 10.17 6.93 -6.61
CA VAL A 41 9.08 7.91 -6.39
C VAL A 41 9.62 9.28 -5.98
N VAL A 42 10.65 9.33 -5.12
CA VAL A 42 11.33 10.60 -4.77
C VAL A 42 11.92 11.24 -6.01
N PHE A 43 12.59 10.43 -6.84
CA PHE A 43 13.15 10.89 -8.11
C PHE A 43 12.07 11.49 -9.01
N GLU A 44 10.96 10.78 -9.23
CA GLU A 44 9.83 11.28 -10.04
C GLU A 44 9.36 12.66 -9.58
N HIS A 45 9.05 12.83 -8.30
CA HIS A 45 8.53 14.10 -7.79
C HIS A 45 9.58 15.21 -7.72
N SER A 46 10.87 14.86 -7.83
CA SER A 46 11.94 15.84 -7.94
C SER A 46 12.15 16.34 -9.37
N LEU A 47 11.61 15.66 -10.39
CA LEU A 47 11.81 16.02 -11.79
C LEU A 47 11.26 17.40 -12.11
N ASP A 48 10.02 17.69 -11.70
CA ASP A 48 9.36 18.98 -11.98
C ASP A 48 10.15 20.17 -11.40
N VAL A 49 10.86 19.95 -10.28
CA VAL A 49 11.54 21.02 -9.52
C VAL A 49 13.00 21.16 -9.93
N LEU A 50 13.70 20.03 -10.13
CA LEU A 50 15.16 20.01 -10.26
C LEU A 50 15.66 19.52 -11.61
N LEU A 51 14.84 18.81 -12.39
CA LEU A 51 15.22 18.17 -13.65
C LEU A 51 14.10 18.24 -14.72
N PRO A 52 13.55 19.45 -15.03
CA PRO A 52 12.47 19.60 -16.01
C PRO A 52 12.82 19.08 -17.41
N GLU A 53 14.09 19.05 -17.79
CA GLU A 53 14.54 18.51 -19.08
C GLU A 53 14.36 16.98 -19.12
N VAL A 54 14.64 16.30 -18.01
CA VAL A 54 14.38 14.85 -17.87
C VAL A 54 12.87 14.59 -17.84
N ARG A 55 12.10 15.47 -17.20
CA ARG A 55 10.63 15.43 -17.19
C ARG A 55 10.06 15.42 -18.61
N GLN A 56 10.54 16.33 -19.47
CA GLN A 56 10.05 16.47 -20.84
C GLN A 56 10.52 15.36 -21.77
N THR A 57 11.71 14.79 -21.54
CA THR A 57 12.32 13.81 -22.46
C THR A 57 12.02 12.36 -22.08
N ALA A 58 11.98 12.03 -20.79
CA ALA A 58 11.84 10.64 -20.30
C ALA A 58 10.41 10.29 -19.87
N SER A 59 9.69 11.20 -19.20
CA SER A 59 8.33 10.90 -18.70
C SER A 59 7.32 10.52 -19.78
N PRO A 60 7.36 11.06 -21.03
CA PRO A 60 6.49 10.60 -22.11
C PRO A 60 6.57 9.09 -22.38
N TRP A 61 7.75 8.50 -22.14
CA TRP A 61 8.04 7.08 -22.35
C TRP A 61 7.87 6.24 -21.08
N PHE A 62 8.20 6.80 -19.91
CA PHE A 62 8.25 6.06 -18.66
C PHE A 62 7.80 6.89 -17.46
N ASP A 63 6.69 6.48 -16.83
CA ASP A 63 6.21 7.07 -15.58
C ASP A 63 6.89 6.40 -14.38
N PHE A 64 7.91 7.06 -13.82
CA PHE A 64 8.68 6.53 -12.70
C PHE A 64 7.84 6.43 -11.41
N GLY A 65 6.88 7.34 -11.24
CA GLY A 65 5.96 7.35 -10.10
C GLY A 65 5.07 6.11 -10.06
N ARG A 66 4.39 5.81 -11.17
CA ARG A 66 3.58 4.61 -11.33
C ARG A 66 4.40 3.36 -11.15
N TYR A 67 5.58 3.28 -11.76
CA TYR A 67 6.49 2.15 -11.56
C TYR A 67 6.72 1.87 -10.06
N GLY A 68 7.15 2.88 -9.30
CA GLY A 68 7.44 2.70 -7.88
C GLY A 68 6.20 2.32 -7.07
N VAL A 69 5.06 2.94 -7.36
CA VAL A 69 3.78 2.64 -6.69
C VAL A 69 3.31 1.21 -6.98
N PHE A 70 3.41 0.71 -8.21
CA PHE A 70 3.07 -0.67 -8.54
C PHE A 70 3.99 -1.69 -7.88
N VAL A 71 5.30 -1.39 -7.72
CA VAL A 71 6.21 -2.22 -6.91
C VAL A 71 5.76 -2.27 -5.45
N PHE A 72 5.33 -1.14 -4.86
CA PHE A 72 4.75 -1.15 -3.51
C PHE A 72 3.49 -2.00 -3.41
N PHE A 73 2.57 -1.89 -4.37
CA PHE A 73 1.31 -2.63 -4.34
C PHE A 73 1.53 -4.14 -4.43
N ILE A 74 2.35 -4.63 -5.36
CA ILE A 74 2.62 -6.07 -5.47
C ILE A 74 3.34 -6.61 -4.22
N VAL A 75 4.27 -5.83 -3.64
CA VAL A 75 4.93 -6.19 -2.38
C VAL A 75 3.94 -6.21 -1.20
N SER A 76 3.05 -5.22 -1.09
CA SER A 76 2.00 -5.21 -0.06
C SER A 76 1.07 -6.41 -0.21
N GLY A 77 0.69 -6.75 -1.45
CA GLY A 77 -0.04 -7.96 -1.79
C GLY A 77 0.61 -9.25 -1.31
N TYR A 78 1.93 -9.36 -1.46
CA TYR A 78 2.71 -10.51 -1.04
C TYR A 78 2.81 -10.67 0.49
N VAL A 79 2.82 -9.55 1.25
CA VAL A 79 3.10 -9.56 2.71
C VAL A 79 1.83 -9.53 3.58
N VAL A 80 0.82 -8.76 3.18
CA VAL A 80 -0.29 -8.38 4.06
C VAL A 80 -1.20 -9.57 4.42
N PRO A 81 -1.68 -10.39 3.47
CA PRO A 81 -2.49 -11.57 3.79
C PRO A 81 -1.74 -12.57 4.66
N PHE A 82 -0.45 -12.81 4.36
CA PHE A 82 0.41 -13.65 5.19
C PHE A 82 0.52 -13.13 6.63
N SER A 83 0.61 -11.81 6.82
CA SER A 83 0.61 -11.20 8.15
C SER A 83 -0.70 -11.37 8.90
N LEU A 84 -1.86 -11.39 8.21
CA LEU A 84 -3.16 -11.61 8.84
C LEU A 84 -3.31 -13.07 9.26
N GLU A 85 -2.99 -14.00 8.36
CA GLU A 85 -3.06 -15.44 8.61
C GLU A 85 -2.12 -15.88 9.74
N ARG A 86 -0.87 -15.39 9.75
CA ARG A 86 0.09 -15.69 10.81
C ARG A 86 -0.41 -15.25 12.20
N ARG A 87 -1.19 -14.18 12.28
CA ARG A 87 -1.78 -13.69 13.53
C ARG A 87 -3.06 -14.43 13.90
N GLY A 88 -3.85 -14.86 12.90
CA GLY A 88 -5.13 -15.55 13.12
C GLY A 88 -6.20 -14.68 13.79
N SER A 89 -6.04 -13.36 13.80
CA SER A 89 -6.89 -12.43 14.55
C SER A 89 -7.04 -11.10 13.82
N VAL A 90 -8.27 -10.78 13.42
CA VAL A 90 -8.64 -9.50 12.77
C VAL A 90 -8.25 -8.32 13.66
N ARG A 91 -8.51 -8.41 14.96
CA ARG A 91 -8.17 -7.35 15.93
C ARG A 91 -6.66 -7.10 16.01
N GLU A 92 -5.85 -8.17 16.04
CA GLU A 92 -4.38 -8.03 16.09
C GLU A 92 -3.81 -7.51 14.77
N PHE A 93 -4.43 -7.88 13.65
CA PHE A 93 -4.08 -7.37 12.34
C PHE A 93 -4.30 -5.85 12.26
N TRP A 94 -5.51 -5.38 12.56
CA TRP A 94 -5.85 -3.95 12.51
C TRP A 94 -5.05 -3.12 13.50
N ALA A 95 -4.83 -3.59 14.73
CA ALA A 95 -3.93 -2.94 15.67
C ALA A 95 -2.50 -2.84 15.09
N GLY A 96 -2.00 -3.92 14.49
CA GLY A 96 -0.69 -3.93 13.84
C GLY A 96 -0.59 -2.93 12.68
N ARG A 97 -1.65 -2.77 11.88
CA ARG A 97 -1.72 -1.78 10.79
C ARG A 97 -1.83 -0.35 11.30
N PHE A 98 -2.66 -0.12 12.33
CA PHE A 98 -2.80 1.19 12.97
C PHE A 98 -1.46 1.73 13.45
N PHE A 99 -0.73 0.95 14.26
CA PHE A 99 0.59 1.33 14.78
C PHE A 99 1.71 1.35 13.72
N ARG A 100 1.45 0.85 12.50
CA ARG A 100 2.36 0.93 11.37
C ARG A 100 2.13 2.19 10.54
N LEU A 101 0.88 2.57 10.31
CA LEU A 101 0.49 3.61 9.37
C LEU A 101 0.29 4.98 10.04
N TYR A 102 -0.63 5.07 11.00
CA TYR A 102 -1.08 6.34 11.57
C TYR A 102 0.03 7.20 12.18
N PRO A 103 1.03 6.65 12.91
CA PRO A 103 2.05 7.48 13.54
C PRO A 103 2.83 8.35 12.55
N ALA A 104 3.33 7.79 11.44
CA ALA A 104 4.06 8.59 10.45
C ALA A 104 3.10 9.42 9.57
N TRP A 105 1.88 8.94 9.36
CA TRP A 105 0.83 9.73 8.71
C TRP A 105 0.52 11.02 9.48
N PHE A 106 0.37 10.96 10.81
CA PHE A 106 0.18 12.14 11.66
C PHE A 106 1.36 13.11 11.57
N VAL A 107 2.59 12.59 11.53
CA VAL A 107 3.79 13.43 11.34
C VAL A 107 3.73 14.16 10.00
N ALA A 108 3.35 13.47 8.93
CA ALA A 108 3.22 14.07 7.61
C ALA A 108 2.13 15.16 7.58
N VAL A 109 0.96 14.91 8.18
CA VAL A 109 -0.10 15.93 8.30
C VAL A 109 0.36 17.12 9.12
N ALA A 110 0.96 16.89 10.30
CA ALA A 110 1.45 17.98 11.14
C ALA A 110 2.51 18.81 10.43
N LEU A 111 3.46 18.17 9.73
CA LEU A 111 4.48 18.87 8.96
C LEU A 111 3.87 19.66 7.79
N ALA A 112 2.89 19.11 7.08
CA ALA A 112 2.18 19.82 6.01
C ALA A 112 1.49 21.08 6.54
N LEU A 113 0.82 20.98 7.68
CA LEU A 113 0.16 22.12 8.34
C LEU A 113 1.18 23.18 8.79
N LEU A 114 2.29 22.77 9.40
CA LEU A 114 3.34 23.68 9.86
C LEU A 114 4.02 24.41 8.69
N LEU A 115 4.37 23.69 7.62
CA LEU A 115 4.96 24.30 6.43
C LEU A 115 3.99 25.27 5.75
N GLY A 116 2.70 24.91 5.69
CA GLY A 116 1.65 25.79 5.17
C GLY A 116 1.50 27.06 5.99
N ALA A 117 1.44 26.93 7.33
CA ALA A 117 1.33 28.07 8.24
C ALA A 117 2.57 28.98 8.19
N ALA A 118 3.76 28.42 7.95
CA ALA A 118 5.01 29.18 7.80
C ALA A 118 5.17 29.82 6.40
N GLY A 119 4.26 29.59 5.46
CA GLY A 119 4.41 30.04 4.06
C GLY A 119 5.54 29.34 3.29
N ALA A 120 6.04 28.23 3.82
CA ALA A 120 7.14 27.43 3.28
C ALA A 120 6.67 26.33 2.31
N SER A 121 5.37 26.30 2.00
CA SER A 121 4.75 25.41 1.02
C SER A 121 3.64 26.13 0.26
N TYR A 122 3.03 25.44 -0.71
CA TYR A 122 1.82 25.91 -1.42
C TYR A 122 0.57 25.98 -0.53
N GLY A 123 0.69 25.71 0.78
CA GLY A 123 -0.45 25.61 1.68
C GLY A 123 -1.23 24.30 1.53
N LEU A 124 -2.35 24.21 2.24
CA LEU A 124 -3.27 23.09 2.08
C LEU A 124 -4.06 23.24 0.78
N PRO A 125 -4.36 22.13 0.06
CA PRO A 125 -5.26 22.17 -1.08
C PRO A 125 -6.60 22.85 -0.75
N GLY A 126 -7.08 23.68 -1.68
CA GLY A 126 -8.42 24.28 -1.61
C GLY A 126 -9.51 23.21 -1.47
N GLY A 127 -10.59 23.52 -0.77
CA GLY A 127 -11.68 22.58 -0.47
C GLY A 127 -11.53 21.80 0.83
N LEU A 128 -10.31 21.70 1.40
CA LEU A 128 -10.12 21.05 2.70
C LEU A 128 -10.77 21.84 3.86
N GLY A 129 -10.68 23.18 3.78
CA GLY A 129 -11.24 24.10 4.76
C GLY A 129 -12.76 24.27 4.66
N ASP A 130 -13.36 23.96 3.51
CA ASP A 130 -14.79 24.15 3.27
C ASP A 130 -15.64 23.23 4.16
N ARG A 131 -15.12 22.01 4.43
CA ARG A 131 -15.81 21.00 5.24
C ARG A 131 -14.83 20.29 6.19
N PRO A 132 -14.37 20.95 7.27
CA PRO A 132 -13.29 20.45 8.10
C PRO A 132 -13.56 19.07 8.73
N TRP A 133 -14.80 18.83 9.17
CA TRP A 133 -15.20 17.54 9.75
C TRP A 133 -15.14 16.40 8.72
N ALA A 134 -15.63 16.66 7.50
CA ALA A 134 -15.68 15.69 6.42
C ALA A 134 -14.25 15.36 5.95
N SER A 135 -13.42 16.40 5.78
CA SER A 135 -12.00 16.28 5.50
C SER A 135 -11.28 15.44 6.57
N ALA A 136 -11.50 15.74 7.85
CA ALA A 136 -10.87 15.01 8.94
C ALA A 136 -11.27 13.53 8.96
N VAL A 137 -12.56 13.22 8.85
CA VAL A 137 -13.05 11.82 8.91
C VAL A 137 -12.61 11.02 7.68
N ALA A 138 -12.63 11.61 6.49
CA ALA A 138 -12.18 10.95 5.27
C ALA A 138 -10.68 10.60 5.33
N HIS A 139 -9.86 11.51 5.88
CA HIS A 139 -8.44 11.27 6.14
C HIS A 139 -8.17 10.26 7.25
N LEU A 140 -8.93 10.32 8.36
CA LEU A 140 -8.85 9.38 9.47
C LEU A 140 -9.30 7.97 9.11
N THR A 141 -10.07 7.79 8.03
CA THR A 141 -10.37 6.47 7.47
C THR A 141 -9.36 6.03 6.43
N MET A 142 -8.46 6.93 6.01
CA MET A 142 -7.59 6.80 4.84
C MET A 142 -8.36 6.57 3.53
N LEU A 143 -9.63 6.99 3.45
CA LEU A 143 -10.48 6.81 2.27
C LEU A 143 -10.71 8.12 1.51
N GLN A 144 -9.98 9.19 1.81
CA GLN A 144 -10.18 10.52 1.24
C GLN A 144 -10.21 10.53 -0.29
N ASP A 145 -9.37 9.72 -0.95
CA ASP A 145 -9.32 9.67 -2.41
C ASP A 145 -10.58 9.05 -3.02
N LEU A 146 -11.16 8.05 -2.34
CA LEU A 146 -12.43 7.41 -2.69
C LEU A 146 -13.65 8.13 -2.12
N LEU A 147 -13.46 9.22 -1.39
CA LEU A 147 -14.52 10.06 -0.83
C LEU A 147 -14.52 11.46 -1.47
N GLY A 148 -13.71 11.66 -2.52
CA GLY A 148 -13.60 12.92 -3.25
C GLY A 148 -13.08 14.09 -2.41
N VAL A 149 -12.36 13.80 -1.33
CA VAL A 149 -11.71 14.80 -0.48
C VAL A 149 -10.28 15.00 -0.97
N PRO A 150 -9.81 16.25 -1.19
CA PRO A 150 -8.43 16.52 -1.57
C PRO A 150 -7.42 15.94 -0.57
N ASN A 151 -6.30 15.41 -1.05
CA ASN A 151 -5.28 14.83 -0.17
C ASN A 151 -4.43 15.93 0.47
N VAL A 152 -4.31 15.97 1.82
CA VAL A 152 -3.40 16.90 2.54
C VAL A 152 -1.98 16.84 2.00
N VAL A 153 -1.48 15.63 1.73
CA VAL A 153 -0.24 15.40 0.98
C VAL A 153 -0.61 14.52 -0.20
N ASN A 154 -0.30 14.95 -1.43
CA ASN A 154 -0.78 14.29 -2.66
C ASN A 154 -0.62 12.76 -2.62
N VAL A 155 0.54 12.27 -2.17
CA VAL A 155 0.89 10.84 -2.10
C VAL A 155 -0.02 9.98 -1.21
N PHE A 156 -0.90 10.57 -0.41
CA PHE A 156 -1.86 9.82 0.42
C PHE A 156 -2.88 9.04 -0.42
N TRP A 157 -3.06 9.35 -1.70
CA TRP A 157 -3.95 8.61 -2.60
C TRP A 157 -3.64 7.10 -2.61
N THR A 158 -2.37 6.70 -2.56
CA THR A 158 -1.98 5.28 -2.57
C THR A 158 -2.36 4.55 -1.27
N LEU A 159 -2.38 5.27 -0.14
CA LEU A 159 -2.81 4.72 1.14
C LEU A 159 -4.27 4.31 1.11
N THR A 160 -5.11 5.00 0.32
CA THR A 160 -6.51 4.65 0.15
C THR A 160 -6.68 3.28 -0.48
N TYR A 161 -5.96 2.99 -1.57
CA TYR A 161 -6.02 1.68 -2.21
C TYR A 161 -5.41 0.58 -1.31
N GLU A 162 -4.36 0.90 -0.56
CA GLU A 162 -3.81 -0.02 0.43
C GLU A 162 -4.81 -0.32 1.57
N MET A 163 -5.55 0.69 2.06
CA MET A 163 -6.60 0.53 3.05
C MET A 163 -7.75 -0.34 2.54
N VAL A 164 -8.20 -0.10 1.31
CA VAL A 164 -9.23 -0.93 0.66
C VAL A 164 -8.76 -2.38 0.52
N PHE A 165 -7.50 -2.60 0.14
CA PHE A 165 -6.94 -3.94 0.11
C PHE A 165 -6.97 -4.61 1.49
N TYR A 166 -6.69 -3.88 2.56
CA TYR A 166 -6.78 -4.42 3.93
C TYR A 166 -8.21 -4.80 4.32
N LEU A 167 -9.20 -4.01 3.89
CA LEU A 167 -10.62 -4.30 4.08
C LEU A 167 -11.04 -5.56 3.33
N LEU A 168 -10.66 -5.69 2.05
CA LEU A 168 -10.98 -6.86 1.23
C LEU A 168 -10.32 -8.14 1.78
N VAL A 169 -9.04 -8.07 2.14
CA VAL A 169 -8.31 -9.21 2.74
C VAL A 169 -8.92 -9.60 4.09
N THR A 170 -9.37 -8.63 4.90
CA THR A 170 -10.08 -8.90 6.15
C THR A 170 -11.40 -9.62 5.88
N ALA A 171 -12.21 -9.12 4.94
CA ALA A 171 -13.48 -9.72 4.58
C ALA A 171 -13.30 -11.17 4.07
N MET A 172 -12.31 -11.41 3.20
CA MET A 172 -11.98 -12.74 2.71
C MET A 172 -11.51 -13.70 3.81
N PHE A 173 -10.68 -13.21 4.74
CA PHE A 173 -10.21 -14.00 5.87
C PHE A 173 -11.37 -14.42 6.78
N VAL A 174 -12.26 -13.49 7.11
CA VAL A 174 -13.44 -13.72 7.96
C VAL A 174 -14.46 -14.65 7.28
N ALA A 175 -14.60 -14.56 5.96
CA ALA A 175 -15.43 -15.45 5.16
C ALA A 175 -14.82 -16.86 4.97
N GLY A 176 -13.55 -17.07 5.33
CA GLY A 176 -12.86 -18.35 5.14
C GLY A 176 -12.42 -18.62 3.69
N VAL A 177 -12.52 -17.63 2.80
CA VAL A 177 -12.19 -17.75 1.37
C VAL A 177 -10.80 -17.22 1.01
N HIS A 178 -9.91 -17.04 1.98
CA HIS A 178 -8.54 -16.55 1.77
C HIS A 178 -7.72 -17.40 0.76
N ARG A 179 -8.04 -18.70 0.63
CA ARG A 179 -7.44 -19.59 -0.39
C ARG A 179 -7.93 -19.32 -1.83
N SER A 180 -8.94 -18.48 -2.01
CA SER A 180 -9.47 -18.07 -3.33
C SER A 180 -8.78 -16.82 -3.89
N SER A 181 -7.70 -16.35 -3.27
CA SER A 181 -7.00 -15.10 -3.67
C SER A 181 -6.66 -15.04 -5.16
N ALA A 182 -6.29 -16.15 -5.79
CA ALA A 182 -6.04 -16.20 -7.23
C ALA A 182 -7.30 -15.95 -8.09
N ARG A 183 -8.46 -16.51 -7.69
CA ARG A 183 -9.73 -16.26 -8.39
C ARG A 183 -10.23 -14.84 -8.18
N VAL A 184 -9.99 -14.29 -6.98
CA VAL A 184 -10.34 -12.90 -6.67
C VAL A 184 -9.50 -11.94 -7.51
N ALA A 185 -8.18 -12.19 -7.65
CA ALA A 185 -7.32 -11.44 -8.56
C ALA A 185 -7.86 -11.44 -10.00
N LEU A 186 -8.28 -12.60 -10.49
CA LEU A 186 -8.89 -12.74 -11.83
C LEU A 186 -10.19 -11.96 -11.93
N GLY A 187 -11.08 -12.06 -10.94
CA GLY A 187 -12.33 -11.33 -10.92
C GLY A 187 -12.12 -9.82 -10.98
N PHE A 188 -11.11 -9.30 -10.28
CA PHE A 188 -10.71 -7.89 -10.38
C PHE A 188 -10.12 -7.54 -11.75
N GLY A 189 -9.27 -8.39 -12.34
CA GLY A 189 -8.70 -8.16 -13.67
C GLY A 189 -9.75 -8.21 -14.79
N VAL A 190 -10.64 -9.20 -14.75
CA VAL A 190 -11.78 -9.33 -15.67
C VAL A 190 -12.76 -8.18 -15.45
N GLY A 191 -13.04 -7.83 -14.19
CA GLY A 191 -13.83 -6.65 -13.85
C GLY A 191 -13.23 -5.38 -14.44
N ALA A 192 -11.92 -5.17 -14.33
CA ALA A 192 -11.25 -4.02 -14.95
C ALA A 192 -11.44 -4.00 -16.47
N ALA A 193 -11.34 -5.16 -17.13
CA ALA A 193 -11.53 -5.27 -18.57
C ALA A 193 -12.98 -5.02 -19.02
N ILE A 194 -13.97 -5.56 -18.29
CA ILE A 194 -15.41 -5.39 -18.60
C ILE A 194 -15.86 -3.96 -18.34
N MET A 195 -15.38 -3.36 -17.25
CA MET A 195 -15.71 -1.98 -16.86
C MET A 195 -14.98 -0.93 -17.70
N GLY A 196 -14.31 -1.37 -18.78
CA GLY A 196 -13.79 -0.55 -19.87
C GLY A 196 -14.85 0.28 -20.61
N VAL A 197 -16.14 0.07 -20.34
CA VAL A 197 -17.23 0.96 -20.76
C VAL A 197 -17.37 2.07 -19.71
N ALA A 198 -17.07 3.31 -20.12
CA ALA A 198 -16.91 4.50 -19.26
C ALA A 198 -18.02 4.69 -18.22
N LEU A 199 -17.78 4.24 -16.99
CA LEU A 199 -18.53 4.74 -15.84
C LEU A 199 -17.93 6.07 -15.39
N PRO A 200 -18.74 7.11 -15.19
CA PRO A 200 -18.25 8.37 -14.66
C PRO A 200 -17.56 8.15 -13.30
N SER A 201 -16.38 8.73 -13.11
CA SER A 201 -15.67 8.73 -11.83
C SER A 201 -16.30 9.73 -10.87
N GLY A 202 -16.42 9.37 -9.60
CA GLY A 202 -16.92 10.31 -8.58
C GLY A 202 -18.45 10.45 -8.57
N LEU A 203 -19.20 9.46 -9.10
CA LEU A 203 -20.67 9.53 -9.22
C LEU A 203 -21.38 9.75 -7.89
N LEU A 204 -20.91 9.10 -6.83
CA LEU A 204 -21.54 9.21 -5.51
C LEU A 204 -21.26 10.59 -4.91
N VAL A 205 -20.00 11.02 -4.95
CA VAL A 205 -19.61 12.31 -4.38
C VAL A 205 -20.19 13.50 -5.15
N SER A 206 -20.22 13.44 -6.48
CA SER A 206 -20.84 14.50 -7.29
C SER A 206 -22.33 14.70 -7.01
N ARG A 207 -23.04 13.63 -6.61
CA ARG A 207 -24.47 13.68 -6.27
C ARG A 207 -24.71 14.11 -4.82
N TRP A 208 -23.98 13.51 -3.87
CA TRP A 208 -24.21 13.75 -2.44
C TRP A 208 -22.92 13.56 -1.62
N PRO A 209 -22.03 14.56 -1.58
CA PRO A 209 -20.70 14.41 -0.99
C PRO A 209 -20.76 14.05 0.50
N ASP A 210 -21.48 14.84 1.30
CA ASP A 210 -21.48 14.71 2.76
C ASP A 210 -22.17 13.42 3.21
N GLY A 211 -23.26 13.05 2.53
CA GLY A 211 -23.92 11.77 2.77
C GLY A 211 -23.09 10.57 2.33
N THR A 212 -22.33 10.68 1.22
CA THR A 212 -21.41 9.60 0.80
C THR A 212 -20.35 9.35 1.87
N ILE A 213 -19.79 10.41 2.46
CA ILE A 213 -18.81 10.31 3.55
C ILE A 213 -19.45 9.70 4.79
N LEU A 214 -20.58 10.24 5.25
CA LEU A 214 -21.26 9.77 6.46
C LEU A 214 -21.69 8.30 6.34
N VAL A 215 -22.35 7.93 5.24
CA VAL A 215 -22.80 6.55 4.98
C VAL A 215 -21.62 5.60 4.89
N THR A 216 -20.54 5.99 4.20
CA THR A 216 -19.33 5.16 4.13
C THR A 216 -18.75 4.89 5.51
N VAL A 217 -18.62 5.92 6.35
CA VAL A 217 -18.05 5.79 7.70
C VAL A 217 -18.92 4.91 8.58
N LEU A 218 -20.24 5.10 8.54
CA LEU A 218 -21.20 4.30 9.33
C LEU A 218 -21.21 2.83 8.88
N LEU A 219 -21.27 2.57 7.57
CA LEU A 219 -21.24 1.21 7.02
C LEU A 219 -19.89 0.53 7.30
N LEU A 220 -18.78 1.26 7.21
CA LEU A 220 -17.46 0.73 7.52
C LEU A 220 -17.35 0.36 9.00
N ALA A 221 -17.72 1.27 9.91
CA ALA A 221 -17.67 1.03 11.35
C ALA A 221 -18.57 -0.14 11.76
N GLY A 222 -19.83 -0.13 11.29
CA GLY A 222 -20.79 -1.21 11.55
C GLY A 222 -20.36 -2.55 10.96
N GLY A 223 -19.86 -2.56 9.71
CA GLY A 223 -19.38 -3.76 9.04
C GLY A 223 -18.15 -4.38 9.71
N LEU A 224 -17.17 -3.56 10.10
CA LEU A 224 -16.00 -4.00 10.86
C LEU A 224 -16.40 -4.56 12.24
N ALA A 225 -17.30 -3.89 12.96
CA ALA A 225 -17.81 -4.38 14.24
C ALA A 225 -18.56 -5.71 14.09
N ALA A 226 -19.40 -5.83 13.06
CA ALA A 226 -20.15 -7.05 12.75
C ALA A 226 -19.23 -8.23 12.39
N MET A 227 -18.09 -7.99 11.72
CA MET A 227 -17.08 -9.03 11.43
C MET A 227 -16.39 -9.59 12.67
N ILE A 228 -16.33 -8.83 13.77
CA ILE A 228 -15.74 -9.27 15.05
C ILE A 228 -16.77 -10.00 15.92
N SER A 229 -18.07 -9.91 15.57
CA SER A 229 -19.16 -10.55 16.31
C SER A 229 -19.04 -12.08 16.35
N GLY A 230 -19.42 -12.68 17.48
CA GLY A 230 -19.53 -14.13 17.62
C GLY A 230 -20.70 -14.74 16.82
N ARG A 231 -21.69 -13.92 16.43
CA ARG A 231 -22.87 -14.38 15.70
C ARG A 231 -22.54 -14.60 14.22
N ARG A 232 -22.78 -15.81 13.70
CA ARG A 232 -22.50 -16.18 12.30
C ARG A 232 -23.21 -15.26 11.29
N GLY A 233 -24.47 -14.91 11.54
CA GLY A 233 -25.26 -14.01 10.69
C GLY A 233 -24.66 -12.60 10.62
N ALA A 234 -24.39 -11.99 11.78
CA ALA A 234 -23.76 -10.66 11.86
C ALA A 234 -22.40 -10.65 11.16
N ARG A 235 -21.59 -11.70 11.34
CA ARG A 235 -20.29 -11.82 10.69
C ARG A 235 -20.39 -11.87 9.17
N ARG A 236 -21.34 -12.63 8.61
CA ARG A 236 -21.60 -12.70 7.16
C ARG A 236 -22.10 -11.35 6.63
N ALA A 237 -23.02 -10.70 7.34
CA ALA A 237 -23.49 -9.37 6.99
C ALA A 237 -22.34 -8.34 6.99
N GLY A 238 -21.47 -8.37 8.00
CA GLY A 238 -20.28 -7.50 8.06
C GLY A 238 -19.33 -7.71 6.89
N VAL A 239 -19.06 -8.96 6.51
CA VAL A 239 -18.27 -9.30 5.30
C VAL A 239 -18.91 -8.70 4.06
N ALA A 240 -20.22 -8.92 3.86
CA ALA A 240 -20.94 -8.43 2.70
C ALA A 240 -20.90 -6.90 2.62
N VAL A 241 -21.23 -6.21 3.73
CA VAL A 241 -21.23 -4.74 3.80
C VAL A 241 -19.84 -4.17 3.46
N VAL A 242 -18.78 -4.67 4.09
CA VAL A 242 -17.42 -4.14 3.84
C VAL A 242 -16.94 -4.44 2.42
N ALA A 243 -17.18 -5.65 1.91
CA ALA A 243 -16.79 -6.01 0.56
C ALA A 243 -17.54 -5.19 -0.50
N THR A 244 -18.87 -5.08 -0.36
CA THR A 244 -19.70 -4.28 -1.27
C THR A 244 -19.32 -2.82 -1.22
N LEU A 245 -19.15 -2.24 -0.02
CA LEU A 245 -18.71 -0.86 0.13
C LEU A 245 -17.37 -0.60 -0.58
N ALA A 246 -16.37 -1.46 -0.34
CA ALA A 246 -15.07 -1.36 -1.00
C ALA A 246 -15.17 -1.42 -2.53
N LEU A 247 -15.93 -2.39 -3.07
CA LEU A 247 -16.13 -2.55 -4.50
C LEU A 247 -16.86 -1.35 -5.12
N THR A 248 -17.94 -0.89 -4.48
CA THR A 248 -18.72 0.26 -4.92
C THR A 248 -17.86 1.53 -4.98
N LEU A 249 -17.03 1.78 -3.97
CA LEU A 249 -16.16 2.94 -3.95
C LEU A 249 -15.07 2.88 -5.03
N LEU A 250 -14.42 1.71 -5.21
CA LEU A 250 -13.42 1.51 -6.27
C LEU A 250 -14.02 1.76 -7.66
N VAL A 251 -15.22 1.25 -7.91
CA VAL A 251 -15.86 1.32 -9.23
C VAL A 251 -16.47 2.69 -9.50
N LEU A 252 -17.21 3.27 -8.55
CA LEU A 252 -18.03 4.46 -8.82
C LEU A 252 -17.38 5.76 -8.35
N ASN A 253 -16.35 5.71 -7.50
CA ASN A 253 -15.84 6.91 -6.82
C ASN A 253 -14.31 7.05 -6.80
N SER A 254 -13.58 6.15 -7.45
CA SER A 254 -12.12 6.26 -7.64
C SER A 254 -11.74 7.47 -8.47
N ARG A 255 -10.90 8.36 -7.93
CA ARG A 255 -10.34 9.53 -8.63
C ARG A 255 -9.55 9.14 -9.88
N ILE A 256 -8.76 8.08 -9.79
CA ILE A 256 -7.92 7.62 -10.91
C ILE A 256 -8.73 6.81 -11.93
N GLY A 257 -10.02 6.57 -11.71
CA GLY A 257 -10.85 5.72 -12.55
C GLY A 257 -11.04 4.29 -12.01
N ALA A 258 -12.11 3.64 -12.46
CA ALA A 258 -12.47 2.29 -12.06
C ALA A 258 -11.42 1.27 -12.54
N ILE A 259 -10.99 1.38 -13.79
CA ILE A 259 -10.06 0.44 -14.42
C ILE A 259 -8.73 0.42 -13.67
N GLU A 260 -8.11 1.59 -13.48
CA GLU A 260 -6.84 1.73 -12.75
C GLU A 260 -6.94 1.18 -11.34
N SER A 261 -8.03 1.50 -10.63
CA SER A 261 -8.24 1.00 -9.26
C SER A 261 -8.36 -0.51 -9.19
N LEU A 262 -9.10 -1.12 -10.13
CA LEU A 262 -9.28 -2.57 -10.21
C LEU A 262 -7.96 -3.26 -10.61
N CYS A 263 -7.16 -2.66 -11.49
CA CYS A 263 -5.83 -3.11 -11.83
C CYS A 263 -4.85 -3.07 -10.65
N ILE A 264 -4.88 -2.01 -9.84
CA ILE A 264 -4.10 -1.92 -8.59
C ILE A 264 -4.48 -3.09 -7.67
N ILE A 265 -5.77 -3.27 -7.40
CA ILE A 265 -6.25 -4.32 -6.50
C ILE A 265 -5.93 -5.72 -7.07
N ALA A 266 -6.09 -5.93 -8.39
CA ALA A 266 -5.69 -7.16 -9.06
C ALA A 266 -4.19 -7.46 -8.88
N THR A 267 -3.33 -6.44 -9.03
CA THR A 267 -1.88 -6.56 -8.81
C THR A 267 -1.55 -6.97 -7.36
N MET A 268 -2.23 -6.38 -6.38
CA MET A 268 -2.04 -6.75 -4.96
C MET A 268 -2.47 -8.20 -4.70
N PHE A 269 -3.62 -8.62 -5.23
CA PHE A 269 -4.05 -10.03 -5.11
C PHE A 269 -3.16 -11.00 -5.89
N ALA A 270 -2.54 -10.57 -6.98
CA ALA A 270 -1.58 -11.39 -7.69
C ALA A 270 -0.29 -11.61 -6.88
N GLY A 271 0.19 -10.59 -6.15
CA GLY A 271 1.25 -10.75 -5.14
C GLY A 271 0.87 -11.77 -4.04
N THR A 272 -0.41 -11.76 -3.63
CA THR A 272 -0.96 -12.76 -2.69
C THR A 272 -0.92 -14.17 -3.28
N ALA A 273 -1.29 -14.32 -4.56
CA ALA A 273 -1.27 -15.59 -5.27
C ALA A 273 0.16 -16.15 -5.40
N VAL A 274 1.14 -15.31 -5.74
CA VAL A 274 2.57 -15.69 -5.77
C VAL A 274 3.00 -16.27 -4.42
N ARG A 275 2.65 -15.59 -3.31
CA ARG A 275 2.93 -16.08 -1.96
C ARG A 275 2.24 -17.42 -1.69
N GLY A 276 0.97 -17.54 -2.06
CA GLY A 276 0.19 -18.76 -1.87
C GLY A 276 0.77 -19.99 -2.59
N VAL A 277 1.39 -19.80 -3.77
CA VAL A 277 2.13 -20.87 -4.47
C VAL A 277 3.38 -21.25 -3.70
N GLN A 278 4.16 -20.27 -3.24
CA GLN A 278 5.40 -20.53 -2.50
C GLN A 278 5.18 -21.26 -1.18
N ASP A 279 4.08 -20.94 -0.50
CA ASP A 279 3.69 -21.59 0.75
C ASP A 279 2.98 -22.96 0.50
N GLY A 280 2.89 -23.42 -0.76
CA GLY A 280 2.28 -24.71 -1.13
C GLY A 280 0.76 -24.77 -1.00
N ARG A 281 0.09 -23.62 -0.90
CA ARG A 281 -1.36 -23.53 -0.62
C ARG A 281 -2.22 -23.40 -1.87
N LEU A 282 -1.63 -22.91 -2.96
CA LEU A 282 -2.28 -22.77 -4.25
C LEU A 282 -1.64 -23.73 -5.26
N ARG A 283 -2.46 -24.28 -6.16
CA ARG A 283 -1.95 -25.05 -7.30
C ARG A 283 -1.13 -24.11 -8.19
N THR A 284 0.05 -24.56 -8.60
CA THR A 284 1.02 -23.76 -9.35
C THR A 284 0.46 -23.28 -10.69
N TRP A 285 -0.26 -24.13 -11.42
CA TRP A 285 -0.77 -23.81 -12.78
C TRP A 285 -1.79 -22.66 -12.81
N PRO A 286 -2.89 -22.66 -12.02
CA PRO A 286 -3.80 -21.52 -11.97
C PRO A 286 -3.10 -20.23 -11.54
N ALA A 287 -2.17 -20.30 -10.59
CA ALA A 287 -1.47 -19.11 -10.11
C ALA A 287 -0.44 -18.57 -11.13
N ILE A 288 0.26 -19.44 -11.87
CA ILE A 288 1.13 -19.04 -12.98
C ILE A 288 0.30 -18.37 -14.08
N ALA A 289 -0.84 -18.94 -14.45
CA ALA A 289 -1.75 -18.31 -15.41
C ALA A 289 -2.19 -16.91 -14.92
N MET A 290 -2.40 -16.71 -13.61
CA MET A 290 -2.74 -15.40 -13.05
C MET A 290 -1.59 -14.40 -13.05
N ILE A 291 -0.37 -14.87 -12.77
CA ILE A 291 0.85 -14.07 -12.87
C ILE A 291 1.08 -13.64 -14.33
N ALA A 292 0.64 -14.43 -15.32
CA ALA A 292 0.71 -14.05 -16.73
C ALA A 292 -0.44 -13.11 -17.15
N VAL A 293 -1.67 -13.36 -16.68
CA VAL A 293 -2.89 -12.66 -17.14
C VAL A 293 -3.08 -11.28 -16.50
N VAL A 294 -2.77 -11.11 -15.20
CA VAL A 294 -2.97 -9.82 -14.51
C VAL A 294 -2.10 -8.71 -15.11
N PRO A 295 -0.80 -8.93 -15.41
CA PRO A 295 -0.02 -7.97 -16.18
C PRO A 295 -0.67 -7.66 -17.51
N VAL A 296 -1.09 -8.67 -18.30
CA VAL A 296 -1.70 -8.45 -19.62
C VAL A 296 -2.94 -7.55 -19.53
N PHE A 297 -3.86 -7.81 -18.60
CA PHE A 297 -5.02 -6.94 -18.41
C PHE A 297 -4.63 -5.53 -17.95
N THR A 298 -3.62 -5.41 -17.09
CA THR A 298 -3.15 -4.11 -16.62
C THR A 298 -2.43 -3.33 -17.73
N LEU A 299 -1.72 -4.01 -18.63
CA LEU A 299 -1.10 -3.43 -19.83
C LEU A 299 -2.17 -3.01 -20.84
N ALA A 300 -3.18 -3.85 -21.08
CA ALA A 300 -4.30 -3.52 -21.97
C ALA A 300 -5.09 -2.30 -21.46
N ALA A 301 -5.25 -2.17 -20.14
CA ALA A 301 -5.82 -0.99 -19.50
C ALA A 301 -5.01 0.31 -19.73
N GLY A 302 -3.75 0.22 -20.16
CA GLY A 302 -2.93 1.39 -20.51
C GLY A 302 -3.15 1.92 -21.92
N LEU A 303 -3.75 1.12 -22.82
CA LEU A 303 -3.94 1.47 -24.24
C LEU A 303 -5.10 2.45 -24.49
N ARG A 304 -5.80 2.87 -23.44
CA ARG A 304 -6.91 3.83 -23.52
C ARG A 304 -6.42 5.26 -23.34
N SER A 305 -7.29 6.20 -23.68
CA SER A 305 -7.04 7.61 -23.40
C SER A 305 -6.73 7.82 -21.91
N PRO A 306 -5.63 8.53 -21.59
CA PRO A 306 -5.27 8.84 -20.21
C PRO A 306 -6.42 9.52 -19.47
N THR A 307 -6.62 9.16 -18.20
CA THR A 307 -7.52 9.93 -17.32
C THR A 307 -6.98 11.34 -17.10
N THR A 308 -7.84 12.26 -16.68
CA THR A 308 -7.43 13.62 -16.33
C THR A 308 -6.31 13.61 -15.28
N TRP A 309 -6.40 12.74 -14.28
CA TRP A 309 -5.32 12.54 -13.32
C TRP A 309 -4.03 12.03 -13.97
N ALA A 310 -4.14 11.07 -14.89
CA ALA A 310 -2.99 10.52 -15.59
C ALA A 310 -2.25 11.58 -16.40
N LEU A 311 -2.97 12.56 -16.97
CA LEU A 311 -2.40 13.72 -17.67
C LEU A 311 -1.70 14.70 -16.72
N HIS A 312 -2.19 14.86 -15.48
CA HIS A 312 -1.46 15.68 -14.49
C HIS A 312 -0.15 15.00 -14.07
N ALA A 313 -0.18 13.68 -13.94
CA ALA A 313 1.01 12.90 -13.62
C ALA A 313 1.99 12.85 -14.80
N ASN A 314 1.52 12.82 -16.05
CA ASN A 314 2.31 12.81 -17.28
C ASN A 314 1.61 13.65 -18.36
N PRO A 315 2.01 14.92 -18.59
CA PRO A 315 1.31 15.85 -19.48
C PRO A 315 1.27 15.42 -20.94
N ASP A 316 2.35 14.81 -21.43
CA ASP A 316 2.53 14.41 -22.83
C ASP A 316 2.78 12.89 -22.94
N PRO A 317 1.84 12.03 -22.51
CA PRO A 317 2.05 10.59 -22.50
C PRO A 317 1.94 10.02 -23.92
N LEU A 318 2.80 9.08 -24.27
CA LEU A 318 2.74 8.38 -25.56
C LEU A 318 1.67 7.26 -25.62
N GLY A 319 0.86 7.12 -24.56
CA GLY A 319 -0.15 6.05 -24.43
C GLY A 319 0.41 4.67 -24.06
N VAL A 320 1.74 4.54 -23.95
CA VAL A 320 2.43 3.30 -23.55
C VAL A 320 3.17 3.43 -22.21
N ASP A 321 3.28 4.64 -21.67
CA ASP A 321 3.98 4.97 -20.42
C ASP A 321 3.45 4.15 -19.23
N TRP A 322 2.12 4.03 -19.12
CA TRP A 322 1.46 3.18 -18.13
C TRP A 322 1.91 1.72 -18.26
N SER A 323 1.83 1.19 -19.48
CA SER A 323 2.11 -0.21 -19.76
C SER A 323 3.56 -0.54 -19.48
N ILE A 324 4.48 0.32 -19.89
CA ILE A 324 5.91 0.12 -19.65
C ILE A 324 6.20 0.18 -18.14
N ALA A 325 5.64 1.15 -17.41
CA ALA A 325 5.86 1.30 -15.97
C ALA A 325 5.33 0.09 -15.17
N VAL A 326 4.12 -0.38 -15.48
CA VAL A 326 3.54 -1.57 -14.85
C VAL A 326 4.34 -2.82 -15.19
N GLY A 327 4.70 -3.01 -16.47
CA GLY A 327 5.53 -4.12 -16.92
C GLY A 327 6.87 -4.16 -16.19
N ALA A 328 7.55 -3.02 -16.09
CA ALA A 328 8.80 -2.88 -15.35
C ALA A 328 8.64 -3.19 -13.85
N ALA A 329 7.53 -2.78 -13.22
CA ALA A 329 7.25 -3.10 -11.82
C ALA A 329 7.10 -4.61 -11.59
N TRP A 330 6.41 -5.29 -12.49
CA TRP A 330 6.28 -6.76 -12.48
C TRP A 330 7.62 -7.46 -12.68
N LEU A 331 8.40 -7.05 -13.67
CA LEU A 331 9.75 -7.58 -13.91
C LEU A 331 10.66 -7.37 -12.69
N THR A 332 10.58 -6.20 -12.07
CA THR A 332 11.33 -5.88 -10.84
C THR A 332 10.95 -6.82 -9.69
N PHE A 333 9.64 -7.03 -9.48
CA PHE A 333 9.16 -7.95 -8.45
C PHE A 333 9.58 -9.40 -8.72
N LEU A 334 9.46 -9.88 -9.96
CA LEU A 334 9.88 -11.22 -10.36
C LEU A 334 11.40 -11.40 -10.25
N GLY A 335 12.18 -10.39 -10.61
CA GLY A 335 13.64 -10.36 -10.40
C GLY A 335 14.00 -10.44 -8.92
N GLY A 336 13.36 -9.65 -8.06
CA GLY A 336 13.51 -9.74 -6.61
C GLY A 336 13.11 -11.11 -6.06
N LEU A 337 12.04 -11.70 -6.60
CA LEU A 337 11.58 -13.04 -6.25
C LEU A 337 12.60 -14.11 -6.65
N ALA A 338 13.21 -14.01 -7.82
CA ALA A 338 14.27 -14.91 -8.28
C ALA A 338 15.50 -14.81 -7.36
N LEU A 339 15.88 -13.58 -6.99
CA LEU A 339 17.01 -13.29 -6.12
C LEU A 339 16.73 -13.45 -4.62
N ARG A 340 15.53 -13.91 -4.21
CA ARG A 340 15.10 -13.98 -2.80
C ARG A 340 16.00 -14.78 -1.85
N ARG A 341 16.81 -15.69 -2.40
CA ARG A 341 17.77 -16.51 -1.64
C ARG A 341 19.14 -15.85 -1.48
N HIS A 342 19.41 -14.79 -2.23
CA HIS A 342 20.66 -14.03 -2.15
C HIS A 342 20.59 -12.97 -1.04
N ARG A 343 21.76 -12.62 -0.50
CA ARG A 343 21.88 -11.48 0.42
C ARG A 343 21.73 -10.19 -0.36
N MET A 344 20.81 -9.34 0.08
CA MET A 344 20.59 -8.04 -0.53
C MET A 344 21.58 -6.99 0.00
N PRO A 345 21.93 -5.99 -0.81
CA PRO A 345 22.74 -4.85 -0.36
C PRO A 345 22.14 -4.18 0.88
N ARG A 346 22.98 -3.91 1.89
CA ARG A 346 22.53 -3.38 3.20
C ARG A 346 21.82 -2.04 3.06
N PHE A 347 22.28 -1.19 2.16
CA PHE A 347 21.67 0.10 1.88
C PHE A 347 20.23 -0.03 1.35
N LEU A 348 19.99 -0.92 0.39
CA LEU A 348 18.65 -1.15 -0.18
C LEU A 348 17.68 -1.71 0.87
N VAL A 349 18.15 -2.64 1.71
CA VAL A 349 17.34 -3.15 2.82
C VAL A 349 17.03 -2.02 3.80
N TRP A 350 18.02 -1.18 4.13
CA TRP A 350 17.84 -0.06 5.05
C TRP A 350 16.87 1.00 4.51
N SER A 351 16.99 1.39 3.24
CA SER A 351 16.05 2.31 2.60
C SER A 351 14.64 1.72 2.57
N GLY A 352 14.52 0.40 2.40
CA GLY A 352 13.30 -0.38 2.58
C GLY A 352 12.66 -0.27 3.96
N LEU A 353 13.46 -0.29 5.03
CA LEU A 353 12.96 -0.20 6.40
C LEU A 353 12.35 1.17 6.70
N ILE A 354 12.94 2.24 6.14
CA ILE A 354 12.45 3.62 6.27
C ILE A 354 11.48 4.02 5.16
N SER A 355 11.15 3.10 4.23
CA SER A 355 10.45 3.41 2.98
C SER A 355 9.10 4.10 3.19
N TYR A 356 8.43 3.83 4.31
CA TYR A 356 7.13 4.41 4.62
C TYR A 356 7.25 5.91 4.95
N SER A 357 8.08 6.27 5.93
CA SER A 357 8.42 7.68 6.21
C SER A 357 9.02 8.37 4.98
N LEU A 358 9.90 7.71 4.24
CA LEU A 358 10.48 8.25 3.00
C LEU A 358 9.39 8.62 2.00
N TYR A 359 8.46 7.69 1.74
CA TYR A 359 7.33 7.92 0.85
C TYR A 359 6.39 9.04 1.34
N LEU A 360 6.12 9.16 2.64
CA LEU A 360 5.19 10.18 3.14
C LEU A 360 5.80 11.58 3.22
N LEU A 361 7.07 11.70 3.59
CA LEU A 361 7.68 12.98 3.90
C LEU A 361 8.32 13.65 2.68
N HIS A 362 8.66 12.90 1.63
CA HIS A 362 9.38 13.48 0.48
C HIS A 362 8.67 14.66 -0.20
N PRO A 363 7.33 14.70 -0.38
CA PRO A 363 6.71 15.86 -1.04
C PRO A 363 6.86 17.13 -0.20
N LEU A 364 6.85 16.99 1.13
CA LEU A 364 7.02 18.10 2.07
C LEU A 364 8.46 18.62 2.08
N VAL A 365 9.44 17.72 1.98
CA VAL A 365 10.85 18.09 1.82
C VAL A 365 11.10 18.76 0.47
N ILE A 366 10.50 18.24 -0.61
CA ILE A 366 10.57 18.84 -1.95
C ILE A 366 10.02 20.26 -1.92
N GLN A 367 8.85 20.48 -1.30
CA GLN A 367 8.26 21.82 -1.16
C GLN A 367 9.18 22.77 -0.37
N GLY A 368 9.78 22.29 0.73
CA GLY A 368 10.75 23.08 1.50
C GLY A 368 11.98 23.46 0.68
N ILE A 369 12.48 22.56 -0.16
CA ILE A 369 13.62 22.85 -1.06
C ILE A 369 13.23 23.79 -2.18
N TRP A 370 12.07 23.57 -2.81
CA TRP A 370 11.53 24.49 -3.80
C TRP A 370 11.43 25.92 -3.24
N HIS A 371 10.94 26.06 -2.01
CA HIS A 371 10.87 27.35 -1.32
C HIS A 371 12.27 27.92 -1.03
N ALA A 372 13.17 27.13 -0.44
CA ALA A 372 14.53 27.56 -0.08
C ALA A 372 15.40 27.93 -1.30
N ALA A 373 15.16 27.31 -2.44
CA ALA A 373 15.84 27.57 -3.70
C ALA A 373 15.21 28.73 -4.50
N GLY A 374 14.30 29.51 -3.91
CA GLY A 374 13.77 30.73 -4.51
C GLY A 374 12.50 30.54 -5.35
N ARG A 375 11.78 29.42 -5.20
CA ARG A 375 10.52 29.09 -5.91
C ARG A 375 10.61 28.92 -7.42
N ASP A 376 11.79 29.03 -7.99
CA ASP A 376 12.07 28.63 -9.37
C ASP A 376 13.43 27.93 -9.48
N PRO A 377 13.57 26.71 -8.92
CA PRO A 377 14.86 26.03 -8.91
C PRO A 377 15.26 25.56 -10.32
N GLY A 378 14.30 25.48 -11.25
CA GLY A 378 14.53 25.05 -12.64
C GLY A 378 15.38 26.03 -13.44
N SER A 379 15.29 27.34 -13.15
CA SER A 379 16.09 28.39 -13.81
C SER A 379 17.53 28.51 -13.27
N LEU A 380 17.85 27.82 -12.17
CA LEU A 380 19.19 27.82 -11.62
C LEU A 380 20.20 27.09 -12.54
N PRO A 381 21.49 27.45 -12.50
CA PRO A 381 22.53 26.72 -13.24
C PRO A 381 22.56 25.23 -12.87
N GLY A 382 22.86 24.37 -13.84
CA GLY A 382 22.81 22.92 -13.66
C GLY A 382 23.63 22.39 -12.48
N LEU A 383 24.80 22.96 -12.21
CA LEU A 383 25.62 22.57 -11.05
C LEU A 383 24.95 22.92 -9.71
N VAL A 384 24.27 24.07 -9.63
CA VAL A 384 23.53 24.49 -8.44
C VAL A 384 22.31 23.58 -8.24
N ARG A 385 21.61 23.23 -9.32
CA ARG A 385 20.51 22.26 -9.31
C ARG A 385 20.95 20.89 -8.84
N LEU A 386 22.13 20.43 -9.27
CA LEU A 386 22.73 19.18 -8.78
C LEU A 386 23.01 19.25 -7.28
N GLY A 387 23.54 20.38 -6.79
CA GLY A 387 23.71 20.62 -5.35
C GLY A 387 22.41 20.51 -4.57
N TRP A 388 21.32 21.13 -5.06
CA TRP A 388 19.99 21.00 -4.48
C TRP A 388 19.44 19.57 -4.57
N GLY A 389 19.74 18.82 -5.62
CA GLY A 389 19.39 17.41 -5.75
C GLY A 389 20.05 16.54 -4.67
N VAL A 390 21.34 16.76 -4.41
CA VAL A 390 22.06 16.07 -3.33
C VAL A 390 21.47 16.47 -1.96
N ALA A 391 21.21 17.76 -1.75
CA ALA A 391 20.57 18.25 -0.53
C ALA A 391 19.18 17.63 -0.32
N LEU A 392 18.40 17.47 -1.39
CA LEU A 392 17.08 16.83 -1.37
C LEU A 392 17.17 15.38 -0.94
N VAL A 393 18.00 14.58 -1.60
CA VAL A 393 18.15 13.16 -1.27
C VAL A 393 18.61 13.02 0.18
N ALA A 394 19.58 13.82 0.62
CA ALA A 394 20.05 13.83 2.00
C ALA A 394 18.93 14.22 2.98
N ALA A 395 18.19 15.31 2.73
CA ALA A 395 17.12 15.78 3.60
C ALA A 395 15.96 14.78 3.70
N VAL A 396 15.58 14.14 2.59
CA VAL A 396 14.56 13.08 2.57
C VAL A 396 15.02 11.87 3.37
N LEU A 397 16.27 11.41 3.17
CA LEU A 397 16.81 10.27 3.91
C LEU A 397 16.94 10.55 5.41
N VAL A 398 17.40 11.74 5.79
CA VAL A 398 17.51 12.16 7.19
C VAL A 398 16.15 12.27 7.85
N SER A 399 15.21 13.01 7.26
CA SER A 399 13.85 13.17 7.81
C SER A 399 13.13 11.82 7.94
N ALA A 400 13.21 10.96 6.92
CA ALA A 400 12.66 9.62 6.96
C ALA A 400 13.29 8.73 8.03
N SER A 401 14.61 8.83 8.22
CA SER A 401 15.33 8.07 9.25
C SER A 401 14.96 8.52 10.66
N LEU A 402 14.79 9.83 10.88
CA LEU A 402 14.36 10.40 12.15
C LEU A 402 12.92 9.96 12.47
N ALA A 403 11.99 10.14 11.53
CA ALA A 403 10.60 9.70 11.70
C ALA A 403 10.52 8.19 11.94
N HIS A 404 11.29 7.38 11.21
CA HIS A 404 11.33 5.94 11.44
C HIS A 404 11.88 5.57 12.82
N ARG A 405 12.96 6.23 13.27
CA ARG A 405 13.62 5.93 14.55
C ARG A 405 12.78 6.35 15.75
N TYR A 406 12.22 7.56 15.71
CA TYR A 406 11.58 8.19 16.86
C TYR A 406 10.06 8.07 16.88
N VAL A 407 9.42 7.79 15.73
CA VAL A 407 7.95 7.70 15.64
C VAL A 407 7.51 6.30 15.26
N GLU A 408 7.93 5.79 14.09
CA GLU A 408 7.45 4.49 13.62
C GLU A 408 7.89 3.33 14.51
N ARG A 409 9.19 3.24 14.82
CA ARG A 409 9.73 2.11 15.60
C ARG A 409 9.12 2.03 17.00
N PRO A 410 9.02 3.13 17.78
CA PRO A 410 8.36 3.11 19.08
C PRO A 410 6.89 2.73 18.99
N ALA A 411 6.14 3.30 18.04
CA ALA A 411 4.73 2.98 17.86
C ALA A 411 4.50 1.50 17.51
N GLN A 412 5.31 0.94 16.60
CA GLN A 412 5.23 -0.48 16.27
C GLN A 412 5.64 -1.38 17.45
N ARG A 413 6.61 -0.97 18.29
CA ARG A 413 6.95 -1.70 19.53
C ARG A 413 5.77 -1.70 20.49
N LEU A 414 5.11 -0.56 20.66
CA LEU A 414 3.91 -0.42 21.49
C LEU A 414 2.79 -1.33 20.97
N GLY A 415 2.49 -1.31 19.67
CA GLY A 415 1.50 -2.19 19.05
C GLY A 415 1.80 -3.68 19.25
N ARG A 416 3.06 -4.09 19.13
CA ARG A 416 3.48 -5.48 19.44
C ARG A 416 3.25 -5.85 20.91
N ARG A 417 3.56 -4.96 21.86
CA ARG A 417 3.31 -5.19 23.29
C ARG A 417 1.81 -5.32 23.59
N LEU A 418 0.96 -4.48 22.99
CA LEU A 418 -0.48 -4.52 23.18
C LEU A 418 -1.11 -5.79 22.60
N THR A 419 -0.72 -6.18 21.39
CA THR A 419 -1.22 -7.40 20.73
C THR A 419 -0.75 -8.69 21.41
N ALA A 420 0.47 -8.71 21.97
CA ALA A 420 0.96 -9.86 22.74
C ALA A 420 0.10 -10.19 23.98
N ARG A 421 -0.42 -9.15 24.67
CA ARG A 421 -1.35 -9.31 25.80
C ARG A 421 -2.69 -9.94 25.39
N TRP A 422 -3.16 -9.70 24.17
CA TRP A 422 -4.38 -10.33 23.66
C TRP A 422 -4.16 -11.80 23.30
N SER A 423 -3.01 -12.11 22.71
CA SER A 423 -2.64 -13.49 22.34
C SER A 423 -2.43 -14.41 23.54
N SER A 424 -1.96 -13.89 24.68
CA SER A 424 -1.77 -14.64 25.93
C SER A 424 -3.11 -14.93 26.61
N ARG A 425 -4.01 -13.93 26.67
CA ARG A 425 -5.39 -14.13 27.15
C ARG A 425 -6.16 -15.17 26.33
N ARG A 426 -5.99 -15.19 25.01
CA ARG A 426 -6.60 -16.21 24.13
C ARG A 426 -6.08 -17.63 24.39
N ARG A 427 -4.79 -17.78 24.71
CA ARG A 427 -4.17 -19.08 24.99
C ARG A 427 -4.45 -19.60 26.40
N GLY A 428 -4.88 -18.74 27.32
CA GLY A 428 -5.25 -19.10 28.69
C GLY A 428 -6.76 -19.28 28.92
N ALA A 429 -7.60 -19.15 27.88
CA ALA A 429 -9.03 -19.42 28.01
C ALA A 429 -9.28 -20.94 27.96
N PRO A 430 -9.99 -21.54 28.93
CA PRO A 430 -10.31 -22.97 28.89
C PRO A 430 -11.12 -23.31 27.63
N GLU A 431 -10.77 -24.43 27.00
CA GLU A 431 -11.50 -24.97 25.85
C GLU A 431 -12.97 -25.18 26.26
N PRO A 432 -13.97 -24.63 25.54
CA PRO A 432 -15.36 -24.95 25.83
C PRO A 432 -15.53 -26.46 25.64
N ALA A 433 -16.00 -27.13 26.69
CA ALA A 433 -16.30 -28.55 26.68
C ALA A 433 -17.15 -28.86 25.43
N ARG A 434 -16.68 -29.80 24.62
CA ARG A 434 -17.44 -30.31 23.48
C ARG A 434 -18.66 -31.03 24.07
N SER A 435 -19.81 -30.36 24.05
CA SER A 435 -21.12 -30.97 24.29
C SER A 435 -21.74 -31.42 22.98
#